data_AF-A0A967ENZ7-F1
#
_entry.id   AF-A0A967ENZ7-F1
#
_cell.length_a   1.000
_cell.length_b   1.000
_cell.length_c   1.000
_cell.angle_alpha   90.00
_cell.angle_beta   90.00
_cell.angle_gamma   90.00
#
_symmetry.space_group_name_H-M   'P 1'
#
loop_
_entity.id
_entity.type
_entity.pdbx_description
1 polymer ?
#
loop_
_entity_poly.entity_id
_entity_poly.type
_entity_poly.pdbx_seq_one_letter_code
_entity_poly.pdbx_strand_id
1 'polypeptide(L)' 'MSTVKISSKVESAVWEELKELAKESHQNVSGLLTEAISDYLRRRRVRPVVLDHLADSMNENEELGKLLAK' A
#
# COMPACT_ATOMS: atom_id res chain seq x y z
N MET A 1 -11.28 -17.17 -8.34
CA MET A 1 -10.65 -16.08 -9.12
C MET A 1 -9.72 -16.69 -10.15
N SER A 2 -9.66 -16.15 -11.36
CA SER A 2 -8.72 -16.60 -12.39
C SER A 2 -7.30 -16.16 -12.05
N THR A 3 -6.33 -17.04 -12.25
CA THR A 3 -4.91 -16.71 -12.12
C THR A 3 -4.37 -16.25 -13.48
N VAL A 4 -3.54 -15.21 -13.47
CA VAL A 4 -2.86 -14.71 -14.67
C VAL A 4 -1.37 -14.98 -14.51
N LYS A 5 -0.77 -15.63 -15.50
CA LYS A 5 0.69 -15.79 -15.54
C LYS A 5 1.32 -14.48 -15.98
N ILE A 6 2.20 -13.94 -15.14
CA ILE A 6 3.01 -12.78 -15.47
C ILE A 6 4.47 -13.20 -15.57
N SER A 7 5.22 -12.54 -16.44
CA SER A 7 6.68 -12.64 -16.49
C SER A 7 7.27 -11.24 -16.37
N SER A 8 8.24 -11.09 -15.49
CA SER A 8 8.96 -9.83 -15.29
C SER A 8 10.38 -10.15 -14.84
N LYS A 9 11.30 -9.23 -15.11
CA LYS A 9 12.64 -9.28 -14.54
C LYS A 9 12.59 -8.67 -13.14
N VAL A 10 13.28 -9.31 -12.20
CA VAL A 10 13.47 -8.85 -10.83
C VAL A 10 14.94 -9.02 -10.50
N GLU A 11 15.49 -8.11 -9.69
CA GLU A 11 16.87 -8.23 -9.22
C GLU A 11 17.07 -9.52 -8.42
N SER A 12 18.22 -10.17 -8.61
CA SER A 12 18.51 -11.46 -7.99
C SER A 12 18.47 -11.39 -6.47
N ALA A 13 19.01 -10.33 -5.86
CA ALA A 13 18.99 -10.13 -4.41
C ALA A 13 17.55 -10.09 -3.86
N VAL A 14 16.69 -9.28 -4.49
CA VAL A 14 15.27 -9.16 -4.12
C VAL A 14 14.53 -10.49 -4.28
N TRP A 15 14.86 -11.27 -5.30
CA TRP A 15 14.27 -12.59 -5.50
C TRP A 15 14.68 -13.60 -4.40
N GLU A 16 15.94 -13.57 -3.96
CA GLU A 16 16.39 -14.42 -2.85
C GLU A 16 15.69 -14.05 -1.55
N GLU A 17 15.61 -12.76 -1.21
CA GLU A 17 14.90 -12.28 -0.01
C GLU A 17 13.41 -12.68 -0.02
N LEU A 18 12.73 -12.57 -1.17
CA LEU A 18 11.33 -13.00 -1.30
C LEU A 18 11.16 -14.50 -1.04
N LYS A 19 12.12 -15.32 -1.50
CA LYS A 19 12.08 -16.78 -1.26
C LYS A 19 12.34 -17.12 0.19
N GLU A 20 13.25 -16.41 0.86
CA GLU A 20 13.49 -16.58 2.30
C GLU A 20 12.25 -16.22 3.11
N LEU A 21 11.65 -15.06 2.83
CA LEU A 21 10.41 -14.63 3.48
C LEU A 21 9.27 -15.64 3.27
N ALA A 22 9.12 -16.18 2.06
CA ALA A 22 8.12 -17.21 1.78
C ALA A 22 8.34 -18.50 2.61
N LYS A 23 9.60 -18.89 2.83
CA LYS A 23 9.93 -20.04 3.69
C LYS A 23 9.59 -19.75 5.15
N GLU A 24 9.99 -18.57 5.65
CA GLU A 24 9.72 -18.14 7.02
C GLU A 24 8.21 -18.09 7.30
N SER A 25 7.44 -17.51 6.38
CA SER A 25 5.99 -17.39 6.50
C SER A 25 5.22 -18.67 6.17
N HIS A 26 5.91 -19.76 5.79
CA HIS A 26 5.30 -21.02 5.34
C HIS A 26 4.29 -20.81 4.19
N GLN A 27 4.53 -19.83 3.32
CA GLN A 27 3.72 -19.52 2.16
C GLN A 27 4.45 -19.87 0.87
N ASN A 28 3.70 -20.10 -0.21
CA ASN A 28 4.31 -20.20 -1.53
C ASN A 28 4.58 -18.79 -2.11
N VAL A 29 5.62 -18.69 -2.95
CA VAL A 29 6.06 -17.41 -3.54
C VAL A 29 4.96 -16.72 -4.36
N SER A 30 4.10 -17.48 -5.05
CA SER A 30 3.00 -16.90 -5.84
C SER A 30 1.95 -16.22 -4.95
N GLY A 31 1.66 -16.79 -3.78
CA GLY A 31 0.75 -16.21 -2.79
C GLY A 31 1.34 -14.93 -2.20
N LEU A 32 2.58 -15.00 -1.73
CA LEU A 32 3.30 -13.86 -1.18
C LEU A 32 3.41 -12.70 -2.19
N LEU A 33 3.70 -13.01 -3.46
CA LEU A 33 3.75 -12.00 -4.53
C LEU A 33 2.38 -11.36 -4.79
N THR A 34 1.30 -12.14 -4.74
CA THR A 34 -0.07 -11.63 -4.91
C THR A 34 -0.44 -10.68 -3.77
N GLU A 35 -0.08 -11.03 -2.53
CA GLU A 35 -0.25 -10.18 -1.35
C GLU A 35 0.54 -8.88 -1.48
N ALA A 36 1.82 -8.97 -1.81
CA ALA A 36 2.69 -7.80 -1.99
C ALA A 36 2.16 -6.84 -3.07
N ILE A 37 1.70 -7.36 -4.22
CA ILE A 37 1.09 -6.54 -5.28
C ILE A 37 -0.20 -5.88 -4.78
N SER A 38 -1.05 -6.63 -4.07
CA SER A 38 -2.30 -6.10 -3.50
C SER A 38 -2.03 -4.94 -2.54
N ASP A 39 -1.08 -5.13 -1.62
CA ASP A 39 -0.70 -4.14 -0.62
C ASP A 39 -0.07 -2.90 -1.26
N TYR A 40 0.80 -3.09 -2.25
CA TYR A 40 1.36 -1.97 -3.02
C TYR A 40 0.25 -1.15 -3.67
N LEU A 41 -0.72 -1.80 -4.33
CA LEU A 41 -1.84 -1.11 -4.97
C LEU A 41 -2.72 -0.37 -3.95
N ARG A 42 -2.98 -0.97 -2.79
CA ARG A 42 -3.75 -0.30 -1.70
C ARG A 42 -3.03 0.94 -1.19
N ARG A 43 -1.72 0.83 -0.91
CA ARG A 43 -0.90 1.95 -0.42
C ARG A 43 -0.76 3.05 -1.46
N ARG A 44 -0.57 2.67 -2.73
CA ARG A 44 -0.36 3.63 -3.82
C ARG A 44 -1.65 4.33 -4.24
N ARG A 45 -2.79 3.65 -4.11
CA ARG A 45 -4.11 4.25 -4.25
C ARG A 45 -4.51 4.88 -2.91
N VAL A 46 -3.80 5.93 -2.50
CA VAL A 46 -4.39 6.89 -1.54
C VAL A 46 -5.65 7.39 -2.22
N ARG A 47 -6.81 6.93 -1.74
CA ARG A 47 -8.08 7.20 -2.40
C ARG A 47 -8.27 8.72 -2.44
N PRO A 48 -8.76 9.31 -3.55
CA PRO A 48 -9.13 10.72 -3.60
C PRO A 48 -9.93 11.17 -2.37
N VAL A 49 -10.86 10.33 -1.89
CA VAL A 49 -11.64 10.58 -0.67
C VAL A 49 -10.81 10.78 0.61
N VAL A 50 -9.63 10.16 0.74
CA VAL A 50 -8.74 10.37 1.89
C VAL A 50 -8.04 11.72 1.76
N LEU A 51 -7.71 12.16 0.54
CA LEU A 51 -7.19 13.50 0.30
C LEU A 51 -8.28 14.55 0.56
N ASP A 52 -9.52 14.29 0.17
CA ASP A 52 -10.66 15.15 0.44
C ASP A 52 -10.89 15.30 1.96
N HIS A 53 -10.91 14.19 2.71
CA HIS A 53 -11.05 14.25 4.17
C HIS A 53 -9.89 14.96 4.88
N LEU A 54 -8.65 14.83 4.36
CA LEU A 54 -7.52 15.57 4.91
C LEU A 54 -7.66 17.08 4.62
N ALA A 55 -8.11 17.45 3.42
CA ALA A 55 -8.38 18.84 3.07
C ALA A 55 -9.52 19.44 3.92
N ASP A 56 -10.61 18.69 4.12
CA ASP A 56 -11.73 19.09 4.97
C ASP A 56 -11.27 19.30 6.42
N SER A 57 -10.50 18.36 6.98
CA SER A 57 -9.97 18.46 8.34
C SER A 57 -9.01 19.65 8.50
N MET A 58 -8.21 19.97 7.49
CA MET A 58 -7.36 21.17 7.50
C MET A 58 -8.19 22.46 7.53
N ASN A 59 -9.26 22.54 6.72
CA ASN A 59 -10.14 23.71 6.68
C ASN A 59 -10.90 23.90 8.00
N GLU A 60 -11.46 22.82 8.56
CA GLU A 60 -12.16 22.85 9.85
C GLU A 60 -11.24 23.30 10.98
N ASN A 61 -9.99 22.84 10.98
CA ASN A 61 -9.01 23.21 11.98
C ASN A 61 -8.52 24.66 11.83
N GLU A 62 -8.43 25.17 10.59
CA GLU A 62 -8.15 26.59 10.34
C GLU A 62 -9.26 27.49 10.89
N GLU A 63 -10.52 27.13 10.65
CA GLU A 63 -11.68 27.86 11.19
C GLU A 63 -11.74 27.81 12.72
N LEU A 64 -11.49 26.64 13.32
CA LEU A 64 -11.36 26.51 14.77
C LEU A 64 -10.22 27.38 15.32
N GLY A 65 -9.07 27.43 14.64
CA GLY A 65 -7.95 28.28 15.02
C GLY A 65 -8.31 29.77 15.02
N LYS A 66 -9.07 30.24 14.03
CA LYS A 66 -9.57 31.63 13.98
C LYS A 66 -10.51 31.95 15.14
N LEU A 67 -11.37 31.00 15.52
CA LEU A 67 -12.32 31.16 16.61
C LEU A 67 -11.64 31.16 17.99
N LEU A 68 -10.60 30.34 18.17
CA LEU A 68 -9.85 30.21 19.42
C LEU A 68 -8.79 31.29 19.64
N ALA A 69 -8.38 31.99 18.58
CA ALA A 69 -7.46 33.12 18.65
C ALA A 69 -8.11 34.43 19.14
N LYS A 70 -9.34 34.36 19.66
CA LYS A 70 -10.14 35.46 20.19
C LYS A 70 -10.33 35.31 21.70
#